data_AF-A0A659SFA1-F1
#
_entry.id   AF-A0A659SFA1-F1
#
_cell.length_a   1.000
_cell.length_b   1.000
_cell.length_c   1.000
_cell.angle_alpha   90.00
_cell.angle_beta   90.00
_cell.angle_gamma   90.00
#
_symmetry.space_group_name_H-M   'P 1'
#
loop_
_entity.id
_entity.type
_entity.pdbx_description
1 polymer ?
#
loop_
_entity_poly.entity_id
_entity_poly.type
_entity_poly.pdbx_seq_one_letter_code
_entity_poly.pdbx_strand_id
1 'polypeptide(L)' 'MTQWYPASPALWQGRDDSIEAPDARRLFQTVTRSETFSPENWQQKIALMGFACGAGGARSGGRAGAAG' A
#
# COMPACT_ATOMS: atom_id res chain seq x y z
N MET A 1 -22.01 9.85 19.17
CA MET A 1 -20.96 8.86 19.48
C MET A 1 -20.48 8.26 18.17
N THR A 2 -19.28 8.60 17.73
CA THR A 2 -18.68 8.01 16.52
C THR A 2 -18.04 6.69 16.92
N GLN A 3 -18.69 5.58 16.58
CA GLN A 3 -18.12 4.24 16.73
C GLN A 3 -16.98 4.11 15.72
N TRP A 4 -15.74 4.11 16.21
CA TRP A 4 -14.58 3.88 15.37
C TRP A 4 -14.55 2.39 14.98
N TYR A 5 -14.46 2.11 13.68
CA TYR A 5 -14.24 0.78 13.15
C TYR A 5 -12.87 0.74 12.47
N PRO A 6 -12.12 -0.37 12.59
CA PRO A 6 -10.87 -0.52 11.87
C PRO A 6 -11.11 -0.45 10.36
N ALA A 7 -10.23 0.26 9.68
CA ALA A 7 -10.10 0.24 8.24
C ALA A 7 -9.93 -1.19 7.73
N SER A 8 -10.51 -1.50 6.57
CA SER A 8 -10.20 -2.77 5.90
C SER A 8 -8.71 -2.78 5.53
N PRO A 9 -7.93 -3.80 5.93
CA PRO A 9 -6.52 -3.90 5.55
C PRO A 9 -6.33 -4.15 4.04
N ALA A 10 -7.40 -4.53 3.34
CA ALA A 10 -7.40 -4.72 1.89
C ALA A 10 -7.53 -3.41 1.09
N LEU A 11 -7.81 -2.28 1.76
CA LEU A 11 -8.08 -1.01 1.10
C LEU A 11 -6.99 0.02 1.38
N TRP A 12 -6.54 0.68 0.30
CA TRP A 12 -5.78 1.91 0.40
C TRP A 12 -6.73 3.04 0.75
N GLN A 13 -6.70 3.50 1.99
CA GLN A 13 -7.56 4.56 2.48
C GLN A 13 -6.83 5.52 3.40
N GLY A 14 -7.36 6.72 3.56
CA GLY A 14 -6.82 7.75 4.42
C GLY A 14 -7.81 8.88 4.63
N ARG A 15 -7.35 9.94 5.29
CA ARG A 15 -8.13 11.18 5.46
C ARG A 15 -8.29 11.89 4.12
N ASP A 16 -9.49 12.36 3.82
CA ASP A 16 -9.73 13.19 2.64
C ASP A 16 -9.68 14.67 3.02
N ASP A 17 -8.71 15.39 2.46
CA ASP A 17 -8.48 16.82 2.71
C ASP A 17 -8.90 17.68 1.50
N SER A 18 -9.69 17.15 0.55
CA SER A 18 -10.08 17.87 -0.67
C SER A 18 -10.88 19.15 -0.42
N ILE A 19 -11.44 19.31 0.78
CA ILE A 19 -12.13 20.52 1.22
C ILE A 19 -11.12 21.66 1.50
N GLU A 20 -9.91 21.33 1.94
CA GLU A 20 -8.86 22.31 2.27
C GLU A 20 -8.27 22.95 0.99
N ALA A 21 -7.95 22.13 -0.02
CA ALA A 21 -7.52 22.60 -1.34
C ALA A 21 -7.66 21.49 -2.42
N PRO A 22 -7.85 21.84 -3.71
CA PRO A 22 -7.97 20.86 -4.79
C PRO A 22 -6.72 19.96 -5.00
N ASP A 23 -5.56 20.43 -4.57
CA ASP A 23 -4.26 19.76 -4.69
C ASP A 23 -3.79 19.10 -3.38
N ALA A 24 -4.60 19.16 -2.31
CA ALA A 24 -4.37 18.48 -1.03
C ALA A 24 -4.60 16.95 -1.14
N ARG A 25 -3.97 16.31 -2.13
CA ARG A 25 -4.10 14.87 -2.38
C ARG A 25 -3.14 14.07 -1.53
N ARG A 26 -3.62 12.96 -0.98
CA ARG A 26 -2.83 11.95 -0.26
C ARG A 26 -2.52 10.75 -1.15
N LEU A 27 -1.56 9.91 -0.73
CA LEU A 27 -1.10 8.75 -1.50
C LEU A 27 -2.24 7.88 -2.03
N PHE A 28 -3.20 7.49 -1.18
CA PHE A 28 -4.30 6.61 -1.61
C PHE A 28 -5.19 7.20 -2.73
N GLN A 29 -5.15 8.53 -2.93
CA GLN A 29 -5.86 9.23 -4.00
C GLN A 29 -5.03 9.37 -5.29
N THR A 30 -3.74 9.01 -5.25
CA THR A 30 -2.81 9.15 -6.38
C THR A 30 -2.26 7.81 -6.88
N VAL A 31 -2.34 6.74 -6.09
CA VAL A 31 -1.89 5.41 -6.51
C VAL A 31 -2.92 4.79 -7.46
N THR A 32 -2.47 4.18 -8.54
CA THR A 32 -3.30 3.30 -9.37
C THR A 32 -2.94 1.85 -9.07
N ARG A 33 -3.95 1.01 -8.82
CA ARG A 33 -3.77 -0.43 -8.65
C ARG A 33 -3.66 -1.10 -10.02
N SER A 34 -2.55 -1.77 -10.27
CA SER A 34 -2.38 -2.64 -11.44
C SER A 34 -2.72 -4.08 -11.03
N GLU A 35 -3.70 -4.69 -11.70
CA GLU A 35 -4.08 -6.09 -11.46
C GLU A 35 -3.05 -7.08 -12.05
N THR A 36 -2.29 -6.62 -13.05
CA THR A 36 -1.27 -7.42 -13.75
C THR A 36 0.08 -6.72 -13.70
N PHE A 37 1.16 -7.50 -13.70
CA PHE A 37 2.51 -6.95 -13.80
C PHE A 37 2.83 -6.64 -15.27
N SER A 38 2.60 -5.37 -15.66
CA SER A 38 2.82 -4.87 -17.02
C SER A 38 3.61 -3.55 -17.00
N PRO A 39 4.89 -3.57 -16.55
CA PRO A 39 5.69 -2.35 -16.35
C PRO A 39 5.86 -1.49 -17.61
N GLU A 40 5.76 -2.09 -18.79
CA GLU A 40 5.78 -1.41 -20.09
C GLU A 40 4.68 -0.36 -20.25
N ASN A 41 3.55 -0.53 -19.55
CA ASN A 41 2.42 0.39 -19.56
C ASN A 41 2.60 1.57 -18.58
N TRP A 42 3.65 1.56 -17.75
CA TRP A 42 3.84 2.49 -16.63
C TRP A 42 5.19 3.22 -16.70
N GLN A 43 5.59 3.65 -17.90
CA GLN A 43 6.84 4.37 -18.12
C GLN A 43 6.90 5.66 -17.27
N GLN A 44 8.06 5.93 -16.67
CA GLN A 44 8.30 7.10 -15.81
C GLN A 44 7.39 7.16 -14.56
N LYS A 45 6.87 6.02 -14.09
CA LYS A 45 6.11 5.92 -12.84
C LYS A 45 6.89 5.16 -11.77
N ILE A 46 6.49 5.35 -10.52
CA ILE A 46 7.02 4.61 -9.36
C ILE A 46 6.06 3.45 -9.07
N ALA A 47 6.59 2.23 -9.00
CA ALA A 47 5.84 1.05 -8.62
C ALA A 47 6.08 0.71 -7.14
N LEU A 48 5.02 0.32 -6.44
CA LEU A 48 5.10 -0.27 -5.11
C LEU A 48 4.70 -1.75 -5.20
N MET A 49 5.57 -2.64 -4.72
CA MET A 49 5.33 -4.08 -4.74
C MET A 49 5.64 -4.67 -3.35
N GLY A 50 4.69 -5.38 -2.77
CA GLY A 50 4.87 -6.11 -1.53
C GLY A 50 5.35 -7.53 -1.77
N PHE A 51 6.26 -8.03 -0.93
CA PHE A 51 6.72 -9.42 -0.94
C PHE A 51 6.58 -10.03 0.45
N ALA A 52 5.44 -10.68 0.71
CA ALA A 52 5.13 -11.30 1.99
C ALA A 52 5.80 -12.67 2.12
N CYS A 53 7.13 -12.69 2.24
CA CYS A 53 7.90 -13.93 2.42
C CYS A 53 8.99 -13.78 3.50
N GLY A 54 8.94 -14.66 4.49
CA GLY A 54 9.87 -14.69 5.63
C GLY A 54 10.78 -15.91 5.63
N ALA A 55 10.65 -16.80 4.63
CA ALA A 55 11.36 -18.08 4.61
C ALA A 55 12.88 -17.92 4.53
N GLY A 56 13.38 -16.86 3.88
CA GLY A 56 14.80 -16.53 3.84
C GLY A 56 15.38 -16.26 5.24
N GLY A 57 14.65 -15.50 6.07
CA GLY A 57 15.05 -15.19 7.44
C GLY A 57 15.04 -16.41 8.36
N ALA A 58 14.06 -17.29 8.22
CA ALA A 58 14.04 -18.55 8.96
C ALA A 58 15.23 -19.45 8.62
N ARG A 59 15.59 -19.54 7.33
CA ARG A 59 16.73 -20.35 6.86
C ARG A 59 18.08 -19.82 7.32
N SER A 60 18.22 -18.51 7.52
CA SER A 60 19.46 -17.89 8.02
C SER A 60 19.59 -17.88 9.54
N GLY A 61 18.64 -18.46 10.28
CA GLY A 61 18.61 -18.39 11.75
C GLY A 61 18.17 -17.02 12.29
N GLY A 62 17.60 -16.17 11.42
CA GLY A 62 17.01 -14.90 11.79
C GLY A 62 15.65 -15.05 12.48
N ARG A 63 15.11 -13.92 12.97
CA ARG A 63 13.79 -13.88 13.60
C ARG A 63 12.68 -13.95 12.54
N ALA A 64 11.65 -14.72 12.81
CA ALA A 64 10.43 -14.74 12.01
C ALA A 64 9.63 -13.42 12.16
N GLY A 65 8.72 -13.14 11.22
CA GLY A 65 7.77 -12.01 11.27
C GLY A 65 7.79 -11.08 10.05
N ALA A 66 8.72 -11.25 9.12
CA ALA A 66 8.80 -10.39 7.93
C ALA A 66 7.66 -10.61 6.91
N ALA A 67 7.02 -11.77 6.92
CA ALA A 67 5.87 -12.08 6.06
C ALA A 67 4.51 -11.68 6.67
N GLY A 68 4.50 -11.23 7.92
CA GLY A 68 3.30 -11.17 8.76
C GLY A 68 3.47 -12.02 10.01
#